data_AF-A0A3G1RJM6-F1
#
_entry.id   AF-A0A3G1RJM6-F1
#
_cell.length_a   1.000
_cell.length_b   1.000
_cell.length_c   1.000
_cell.angle_alpha   90.00
_cell.angle_beta   90.00
_cell.angle_gamma   90.00
#
_symmetry.space_group_name_H-M   'P 1'
#
loop_
_entity.id
_entity.type
_entity.pdbx_description
1 polymer ?
#
loop_
_entity_poly.entity_id
_entity_poly.type
_entity_poly.pdbx_seq_one_letter_code
_entity_poly.pdbx_strand_id
1 'polypeptide(L)'
;QLIVAVNKMDTTKWSEDRFNEIVKETSTFIKKVGYNPKAVAFVPISGWHGDNMLEESANMPWYKGWTKETKAGVVKGKTLLDAIDAIEPP
;
A
#
# COMPACT_ATOMS: atom_id res chain seq x y z
N GLN A 1 -2.10 6.13 13.02
CA GLN A 1 -2.30 5.85 11.57
C GLN A 1 -1.36 4.71 11.18
N LEU A 2 -1.72 3.92 10.16
CA LEU A 2 -0.94 2.75 9.73
C LEU A 2 -0.84 2.75 8.19
N ILE A 3 0.34 2.43 7.67
CA ILE A 3 0.61 2.18 6.25
C ILE A 3 1.23 0.80 6.16
N VAL A 4 0.83 0.01 5.17
CA VAL A 4 1.40 -1.31 4.90
C VAL A 4 2.15 -1.26 3.57
N ALA A 5 3.46 -1.38 3.64
CA ALA A 5 4.30 -1.55 2.47
C ALA A 5 4.55 -3.05 2.23
N VAL A 6 4.03 -3.59 1.12
CA VAL A 6 4.28 -4.97 0.70
C VAL A 6 5.61 -5.00 -0.06
N ASN A 7 6.69 -5.29 0.67
CA ASN A 7 8.04 -5.21 0.14
C ASN A 7 8.48 -6.49 -0.58
N LYS A 8 9.59 -6.39 -1.33
CA LYS A 8 10.22 -7.46 -2.11
C LYS A 8 9.35 -7.98 -3.26
N MET A 9 8.54 -7.13 -3.88
CA MET A 9 7.67 -7.51 -5.00
C MET A 9 8.46 -8.09 -6.18
N ASP A 10 9.71 -7.68 -6.37
CA ASP A 10 10.66 -8.23 -7.35
C ASP A 10 10.87 -9.75 -7.19
N THR A 11 10.94 -10.25 -5.96
CA THR A 11 11.10 -11.69 -5.68
C THR A 11 9.88 -12.52 -6.09
N THR A 12 8.74 -11.86 -6.24
CA THR A 12 7.47 -12.45 -6.70
C THR A 12 7.15 -12.09 -8.14
N LYS A 13 8.13 -11.57 -8.89
CA LYS A 13 7.97 -11.08 -10.27
C LYS A 13 6.84 -10.07 -10.41
N TRP A 14 6.69 -9.20 -9.41
CA TRP A 14 5.67 -8.15 -9.36
C TRP A 14 4.24 -8.67 -9.58
N SER A 15 3.94 -9.86 -9.02
CA SER A 15 2.64 -10.54 -9.18
C SER A 15 1.49 -9.81 -8.49
N GLU A 16 0.45 -9.47 -9.27
CA GLU A 16 -0.81 -8.89 -8.75
C GLU A 16 -1.53 -9.87 -7.81
N ASP A 17 -1.66 -11.14 -8.21
CA ASP A 17 -2.34 -12.15 -7.41
C ASP A 17 -1.70 -12.31 -6.04
N ARG A 18 -0.36 -12.35 -5.99
CA ARG A 18 0.37 -12.47 -4.73
C ARG A 18 0.19 -11.24 -3.85
N PHE A 19 0.20 -10.04 -4.44
CA PHE A 19 -0.10 -8.81 -3.70
C PHE A 19 -1.51 -8.84 -3.12
N ASN A 20 -2.52 -9.19 -3.92
CA ASN A 20 -3.92 -9.25 -3.49
C ASN A 20 -4.15 -10.27 -2.36
N GLU A 21 -3.48 -11.42 -2.41
CA GLU A 21 -3.48 -12.41 -1.34
C GLU A 21 -2.93 -11.82 -0.03
N ILE A 22 -1.75 -11.18 -0.08
CA ILE A 22 -1.12 -10.54 1.07
C ILE A 22 -2.01 -9.43 1.66
N VAL A 23 -2.62 -8.60 0.80
CA VAL A 23 -3.53 -7.54 1.23
C VAL A 23 -4.73 -8.14 1.97
N LYS A 24 -5.32 -9.22 1.47
CA LYS A 24 -6.46 -9.89 2.10
C LYS A 24 -6.11 -10.44 3.49
N GLU A 25 -5.00 -11.17 3.61
CA GLU A 25 -4.57 -11.75 4.88
C GLU A 25 -4.20 -10.67 5.89
N THR A 26 -3.41 -9.68 5.46
CA THR A 26 -2.96 -8.58 6.31
C THR A 26 -4.13 -7.72 6.76
N SER A 27 -5.10 -7.43 5.87
CA SER A 27 -6.33 -6.72 6.22
C SER A 27 -7.13 -7.44 7.31
N THR A 28 -7.19 -8.77 7.24
CA THR A 28 -7.85 -9.59 8.26
C THR A 28 -7.09 -9.52 9.59
N PHE A 29 -5.76 -9.56 9.55
CA PHE A 29 -4.91 -9.48 10.73
C PHE A 29 -5.02 -8.13 11.44
N ILE A 30 -4.82 -7.01 10.73
CA ILE A 30 -4.85 -5.67 11.32
C ILE A 30 -6.23 -5.30 11.87
N LYS A 31 -7.30 -5.85 11.26
CA LYS A 31 -8.67 -5.72 11.79
C LYS A 31 -8.83 -6.33 13.17
N LYS A 32 -8.20 -7.49 13.42
CA LYS A 32 -8.20 -8.14 14.75
C LYS A 32 -7.39 -7.35 15.78
N VAL A 33 -6.33 -6.68 15.34
CA VAL A 33 -5.52 -5.79 16.20
C VAL A 33 -6.28 -4.51 16.57
N GLY A 34 -7.30 -4.12 15.80
CA GLY A 34 -8.16 -2.97 16.06
C GLY A 34 -8.03 -1.83 15.06
N TYR A 35 -7.23 -1.99 14.00
CA TYR A 35 -7.17 -1.02 12.90
C TYR A 35 -8.34 -1.21 11.94
N ASN A 36 -8.85 -0.12 11.35
CA ASN A 36 -9.78 -0.19 10.23
C ASN A 36 -9.00 -0.40 8.92
N PRO A 37 -9.10 -1.56 8.23
CA PRO A 37 -8.33 -1.81 7.01
C PRO A 37 -8.61 -0.80 5.89
N LYS A 38 -9.82 -0.21 5.85
CA LYS A 38 -10.17 0.81 4.86
C LYS A 38 -9.41 2.13 5.05
N ALA A 39 -8.91 2.38 6.26
CA ALA A 39 -8.11 3.56 6.57
C ALA A 39 -6.59 3.33 6.38
N VAL A 40 -6.20 2.17 5.83
CA VAL A 40 -4.80 1.76 5.67
C VAL A 40 -4.45 1.70 4.20
N ALA A 41 -3.40 2.42 3.82
CA ALA A 41 -2.83 2.32 2.48
C ALA A 41 -1.97 1.05 2.37
N PHE A 42 -2.21 0.27 1.31
CA PHE A 42 -1.38 -0.88 0.95
C PHE A 42 -0.59 -0.57 -0.31
N VAL A 43 0.73 -0.50 -0.18
CA VAL A 43 1.63 -0.09 -1.27
C VAL A 43 2.55 -1.26 -1.64
N PRO A 44 2.48 -1.83 -2.86
CA PRO A 44 3.46 -2.79 -3.32
C PRO A 44 4.75 -2.06 -3.67
N ILE A 45 5.86 -2.46 -3.05
CA ILE A 45 7.17 -1.83 -3.25
C ILE A 45 8.28 -2.87 -3.50
N SER A 46 9.37 -2.40 -4.10
CA SER A 46 10.68 -3.03 -3.95
C SER A 46 11.65 -2.01 -3.40
N GLY A 47 12.02 -2.13 -2.12
CA GLY A 47 13.01 -1.24 -1.52
C GLY A 47 14.40 -1.36 -2.17
N TRP A 48 14.70 -2.48 -2.83
CA TRP A 48 15.98 -2.70 -3.50
C TRP A 48 16.03 -2.03 -4.87
N HIS A 49 14.95 -2.14 -5.66
CA HIS A 49 14.86 -1.55 -6.99
C HIS A 49 14.25 -0.14 -7.02
N GLY A 50 13.72 0.33 -5.89
CA GLY A 50 13.08 1.65 -5.77
C GLY A 50 11.63 1.69 -6.26
N ASP A 51 11.04 0.55 -6.66
CA ASP A 51 9.68 0.48 -7.20
C ASP A 51 8.64 1.04 -6.21
N ASN A 52 7.83 2.00 -6.66
CA ASN A 52 6.76 2.66 -5.89
C ASN A 52 7.23 3.32 -4.58
N MET A 53 8.53 3.58 -4.42
CA MET A 53 9.04 4.28 -3.23
C MET A 53 8.75 5.78 -3.31
N LEU A 54 9.31 6.44 -4.31
CA LEU A 54 9.17 7.88 -4.57
C LEU A 54 8.41 8.14 -5.88
N GLU A 55 8.57 7.25 -6.86
CA GLU A 55 7.98 7.34 -8.20
C GLU A 55 7.25 6.04 -8.53
N GLU A 56 6.31 6.12 -9.47
CA GLU A 56 5.55 4.95 -9.94
C GLU A 56 6.47 3.93 -10.63
N SER A 57 6.30 2.66 -10.30
CA SER A 57 7.02 1.57 -10.95
C SER A 57 6.39 1.21 -12.31
N ALA A 58 7.24 1.10 -13.34
CA ALA A 58 6.84 0.53 -14.63
C ALA A 58 6.63 -1.00 -14.59
N ASN A 59 7.11 -1.69 -13.55
CA ASN A 59 7.02 -3.15 -13.41
C ASN A 59 5.64 -3.63 -12.92
N MET A 60 4.81 -2.71 -12.41
CA MET A 60 3.48 -3.02 -11.85
C MET A 60 2.38 -2.21 -12.56
N PRO A 61 2.19 -2.34 -13.88
CA PRO A 61 1.18 -1.58 -14.62
C PRO A 61 -0.26 -1.89 -14.19
N TRP A 62 -0.47 -3.04 -13.54
CA TRP A 62 -1.74 -3.45 -12.93
C TRP A 62 -2.10 -2.61 -11.71
N TYR A 63 -1.11 -2.14 -10.96
CA TYR A 63 -1.34 -1.39 -9.73
C TYR A 63 -1.84 0.03 -10.04
N LYS A 64 -3.08 0.33 -9.65
CA LYS A 64 -3.73 1.63 -9.91
C LYS A 64 -3.60 2.64 -8.77
N GLY A 65 -2.81 2.30 -7.75
CA GLY A 65 -2.64 3.10 -6.55
C GLY A 65 -3.43 2.56 -5.37
N TRP A 66 -3.04 3.03 -4.19
CA TRP A 66 -3.72 2.75 -2.94
C TRP A 66 -4.86 3.75 -2.72
N THR A 67 -5.84 3.34 -1.94
CA THR A 67 -6.92 4.21 -1.46
C THR A 67 -7.06 4.02 0.04
N LYS A 68 -7.32 5.11 0.77
CA LYS A 68 -7.64 5.05 2.20
C LYS A 68 -8.77 6.01 2.54
N GLU A 69 -9.66 5.59 3.41
CA GLU A 69 -10.73 6.40 3.98
C GLU A 69 -10.21 7.15 5.21
N THR A 70 -10.38 8.47 5.23
CA THR A 70 -10.16 9.33 6.40
C THR A 70 -11.45 10.04 6.80
N LYS A 71 -11.43 10.80 7.90
CA LYS A 71 -12.61 11.57 8.32
C LYS A 71 -12.99 12.66 7.31
N ALA A 72 -12.03 13.14 6.51
CA ALA A 72 -12.23 14.17 5.50
C ALA A 72 -12.66 13.59 4.13
N GLY A 73 -12.63 12.26 3.96
CA GLY A 73 -13.02 11.60 2.72
C GLY A 73 -12.03 10.54 2.28
N VAL A 74 -12.09 10.15 1.00
CA VAL A 74 -11.20 9.14 0.41
C VAL A 74 -9.95 9.82 -0.15
N VAL A 75 -8.79 9.41 0.34
CA VAL A 75 -7.48 9.83 -0.18
C VAL A 75 -6.90 8.71 -1.03
N LYS A 76 -6.23 9.09 -2.13
CA LYS A 76 -5.59 8.16 -3.05
C LYS A 76 -4.16 8.60 -3.33
N GLY A 77 -3.30 7.65 -3.64
CA GLY A 77 -1.94 7.88 -4.08
C GLY A 77 -1.39 6.61 -4.70
N LYS A 78 -0.14 6.64 -5.13
CA LYS A 78 0.49 5.50 -5.79
C LYS A 78 1.76 5.06 -5.09
N THR A 79 2.57 6.01 -4.64
CA THR A 79 3.87 5.72 -4.05
C THR A 79 3.79 5.60 -2.53
N LEU A 80 4.88 5.11 -1.92
CA LEU A 80 5.05 5.10 -0.47
C LEU A 80 5.20 6.52 0.08
N LEU A 81 5.88 7.41 -0.66
CA LEU A 81 5.95 8.83 -0.32
C LEU A 81 4.54 9.45 -0.25
N ASP A 82 3.70 9.22 -1.27
CA ASP A 82 2.31 9.72 -1.26
C ASP A 82 1.56 9.25 0.00
N ALA A 83 1.80 8.00 0.42
CA ALA A 83 1.12 7.43 1.59
C ALA A 83 1.54 8.10 2.90
N ILE A 84 2.82 8.46 3.02
CA ILE A 84 3.41 9.18 4.14
C ILE A 84 2.92 10.63 4.15
N ASP A 85 2.94 11.32 3.01
CA ASP A 85 2.47 12.70 2.89
C ASP A 85 0.97 12.83 3.18
N ALA A 86 0.21 11.77 2.93
CA ALA A 86 -1.20 11.69 3.27
C ALA A 86 -1.48 11.43 4.76
N ILE A 87 -0.47 11.34 5.64
CA ILE A 87 -0.67 11.18 7.09
C ILE A 87 -1.26 12.48 7.66
N GLU A 88 -2.40 12.36 8.34
CA GLU A 88 -3.03 13.50 9.01
C GLU A 88 -2.18 13.96 10.21
N PRO A 89 -2.00 15.26 10.45
CA PRO A 89 -1.40 15.75 11.69
C PRO A 89 -2.17 15.23 12.92
N PRO A 90 -1.50 15.06 14.07
CA PRO A 90 -2.11 14.56 15.31
C PRO A 90 -3.21 15.49 15.86
#